data_AF-A0A0D7BGU3-F1
#
_entry.id   AF-A0A0D7BGU3-F1
#
_cell.length_a   1.000
_cell.length_b   1.000
_cell.length_c   1.000
_cell.angle_alpha   90.00
_cell.angle_beta   90.00
_cell.angle_gamma   90.00
#
_symmetry.space_group_name_H-M   'P 1'
#
loop_
_entity.id
_entity.type
_entity.pdbx_description
1 polymer ?
#
loop_
_entity_poly.entity_id
_entity_poly.type
_entity_poly.pdbx_seq_one_letter_code
_entity_poly.pdbx_strand_id
1 'polypeptide(L)'
;MTSYRNFEHLQDIFANDESAKHGVKMTMSNFFFDRKMEDTIEAGYLAKFQETLTRKELKRVRRDTAIISEHAINQQANVVDAYQLLAPAIDTDKYMFFLYDVVTAKGGIFETRKITGDLLNQEQELLDEYEAAAIINATGVNVHETAGDESVYPLRGALVRVINDGTRFPKVTDALAVTHDDTYGTPEDMVFIVPRNDNILILGGLVQPKE
;
A
#
# COMPACT_ATOMS: atom_id res chain seq x y z
N MET A 1 1.56 -13.34 8.77
CA MET A 1 1.32 -12.68 7.47
C MET A 1 0.55 -13.60 6.54
N THR A 2 -0.77 -13.62 6.69
CA THR A 2 -1.69 -14.39 5.81
C THR A 2 -1.91 -13.65 4.47
N SER A 3 -1.83 -12.33 4.47
CA SER A 3 -2.09 -11.48 3.31
C SER A 3 -1.16 -11.73 2.11
N TYR A 4 0.16 -11.81 2.32
CA TYR A 4 1.11 -12.09 1.22
C TYR A 4 0.74 -13.37 0.47
N ARG A 5 0.50 -14.46 1.21
CA ARG A 5 0.08 -15.75 0.65
C ARG A 5 -1.26 -15.64 -0.07
N ASN A 6 -2.20 -14.89 0.50
CA ASN A 6 -3.51 -14.69 -0.14
C ASN A 6 -3.39 -13.94 -1.47
N PHE A 7 -2.53 -12.94 -1.58
CA PHE A 7 -2.32 -12.19 -2.82
C PHE A 7 -1.58 -13.01 -3.88
N GLU A 8 -0.57 -13.78 -3.46
CA GLU A 8 0.09 -14.73 -4.34
C GLU A 8 -0.92 -15.77 -4.85
N HIS A 9 -1.70 -16.36 -3.95
CA HIS A 9 -2.72 -17.33 -4.31
C HIS A 9 -3.83 -16.74 -5.19
N LEU A 10 -4.25 -15.51 -4.93
CA LEU A 10 -5.24 -14.79 -5.75
C LEU A 10 -4.73 -14.63 -7.18
N GLN A 11 -3.47 -14.20 -7.35
CA GLN A 11 -2.85 -14.11 -8.66
C GLN A 11 -2.77 -15.49 -9.34
N ASP A 12 -2.43 -16.54 -8.60
CA ASP A 12 -2.29 -17.89 -9.15
C ASP A 12 -3.64 -18.50 -9.59
N ILE A 13 -4.71 -18.33 -8.79
CA ILE A 13 -6.05 -18.84 -9.13
C ILE A 13 -6.58 -18.21 -10.42
N PHE A 14 -6.33 -16.92 -10.60
CA PHE A 14 -6.82 -16.14 -11.73
C PHE A 14 -5.77 -15.92 -12.82
N ALA A 15 -4.63 -16.61 -12.78
CA ALA A 15 -3.51 -16.40 -13.71
C ALA A 15 -3.90 -16.58 -15.19
N ASN A 16 -4.90 -17.42 -15.47
CA ASN A 16 -5.41 -17.71 -16.80
C ASN A 16 -6.81 -17.12 -17.07
N ASP A 17 -7.33 -16.32 -16.14
CA ASP A 17 -8.65 -15.71 -16.24
C ASP A 17 -8.50 -14.19 -16.40
N GLU A 18 -8.36 -13.74 -17.64
CA GLU A 18 -8.31 -12.32 -17.97
C GLU A 18 -9.61 -11.56 -17.63
N SER A 19 -10.71 -12.28 -17.37
CA SER A 19 -11.98 -11.68 -16.93
C SER A 19 -11.98 -11.34 -15.44
N ALA A 20 -11.19 -12.05 -14.64
CA ALA A 20 -11.01 -11.78 -13.22
C ALA A 20 -10.12 -10.53 -13.02
N LYS A 21 -10.75 -9.36 -13.05
CA LYS A 21 -10.08 -8.05 -12.89
C LYS A 21 -9.77 -7.75 -11.42
N HIS A 22 -9.09 -8.66 -10.72
CA HIS A 22 -8.75 -8.47 -9.31
C HIS A 22 -7.70 -7.37 -9.07
N GLY A 23 -6.88 -7.04 -10.07
CA GLY A 23 -5.97 -5.88 -9.99
C GLY A 23 -4.76 -6.06 -9.07
N VAL A 24 -4.45 -7.28 -8.61
CA VAL A 24 -3.26 -7.58 -7.81
C VAL A 24 -2.16 -8.10 -8.72
N LYS A 25 -0.93 -7.62 -8.53
CA LYS A 25 0.25 -8.10 -9.25
C LYS A 25 1.44 -8.20 -8.31
N MET A 26 2.01 -9.39 -8.19
CA MET A 26 3.28 -9.61 -7.50
C MET A 26 4.39 -8.92 -8.28
N THR A 27 4.97 -7.89 -7.67
CA THR A 27 5.89 -6.93 -8.29
C THR A 27 7.17 -6.88 -7.47
N MET A 28 8.32 -6.72 -8.13
CA MET A 28 9.56 -6.48 -7.41
C MET A 28 9.52 -5.09 -6.80
N SER A 29 9.67 -5.01 -5.48
CA SER A 29 9.76 -3.77 -4.72
C SER A 29 11.19 -3.56 -4.28
N ASN A 30 11.76 -2.43 -4.69
CA ASN A 30 13.14 -2.03 -4.46
C ASN A 30 13.18 -0.82 -3.54
N PHE A 31 13.99 -0.91 -2.49
CA PHE A 31 14.17 0.12 -1.47
C PHE A 31 15.60 0.62 -1.52
N PHE A 32 15.76 1.93 -1.60
CA PHE A 32 17.05 2.60 -1.77
C PHE A 32 17.33 3.53 -0.59
N PHE A 33 18.59 3.53 -0.15
CA PHE A 33 19.04 4.27 1.03
C PHE A 33 20.30 5.08 0.68
N ASP A 34 20.30 6.33 1.10
CA ASP A 34 21.43 7.28 0.99
C ASP A 34 22.53 7.03 2.05
N ARG A 35 22.21 6.21 3.06
CA ARG A 35 23.13 5.71 4.08
C ARG A 35 23.04 4.19 4.16
N LYS A 36 24.09 3.56 4.66
CA LYS A 36 24.04 2.12 4.94
C LYS A 36 23.03 1.86 6.06
N MET A 37 22.25 0.80 5.94
CA MET A 37 21.24 0.47 6.96
C MET A 37 21.83 0.25 8.37
N GLU A 38 23.10 -0.16 8.47
CA GLU A 38 23.84 -0.27 9.74
C GLU A 38 24.07 1.09 10.42
N ASP A 39 24.17 2.16 9.64
CA ASP A 39 24.45 3.52 10.11
C ASP A 39 23.16 4.28 10.47
N THR A 40 22.00 3.69 10.21
CA THR A 40 20.66 4.28 10.42
C THR A 40 19.84 3.49 11.45
N ILE A 41 20.44 3.19 12.60
CA ILE A 41 19.80 2.36 13.64
C ILE A 41 18.49 2.99 14.12
N GLU A 42 18.47 4.31 14.33
CA GLU A 42 17.28 5.05 14.79
C GLU A 42 16.12 4.97 13.80
N ALA A 43 16.41 4.93 12.50
CA ALA A 43 15.40 4.78 11.45
C ALA A 43 14.85 3.34 11.35
N GLY A 44 15.46 2.37 12.03
CA GLY A 44 14.99 0.99 12.09
C GLY A 44 15.08 0.20 10.77
N TYR A 45 15.76 0.72 9.75
CA TYR A 45 15.84 0.08 8.42
C TYR A 45 16.47 -1.31 8.45
N LEU A 46 17.61 -1.47 9.15
CA LEU A 46 18.25 -2.77 9.30
C LEU A 46 17.35 -3.76 10.06
N ALA A 47 16.69 -3.31 11.14
CA ALA A 47 15.78 -4.15 11.91
C ALA A 47 14.59 -4.63 11.07
N LYS A 48 14.00 -3.74 10.25
CA LYS A 48 12.93 -4.08 9.30
C LYS A 48 13.39 -5.08 8.23
N PHE A 49 14.59 -4.91 7.70
CA PHE A 49 15.17 -5.87 6.76
C PHE A 49 15.46 -7.22 7.42
N GLN A 50 16.01 -7.23 8.64
CA GLN A 50 16.21 -8.46 9.41
C GLN A 50 14.88 -9.17 9.70
N GLU A 51 13.83 -8.43 10.07
CA GLU A 51 12.49 -8.99 10.22
C GLU A 51 12.03 -9.64 8.92
N THR A 52 12.22 -8.97 7.77
CA THR A 52 11.90 -9.50 6.43
C THR A 52 12.58 -10.85 6.20
N LEU A 53 13.87 -10.99 6.56
CA LEU A 53 14.61 -12.25 6.42
C LEU A 53 14.06 -13.39 7.30
N THR A 54 13.39 -13.08 8.42
CA THR A 54 12.74 -14.12 9.25
C THR A 54 11.49 -14.70 8.60
N ARG A 55 10.92 -14.02 7.59
CA ARG A 55 9.66 -14.39 6.93
C ARG A 55 9.96 -15.29 5.71
N LYS A 56 9.92 -16.60 5.92
CA LYS A 56 10.22 -17.61 4.89
C LYS A 56 9.31 -17.56 3.66
N GLU A 57 8.13 -16.95 3.80
CA GLU A 57 7.16 -16.80 2.71
C GLU A 57 7.56 -15.72 1.70
N LEU A 58 8.36 -14.74 2.12
CA LEU A 58 8.77 -13.65 1.24
C LEU A 58 9.76 -14.18 0.21
N LYS A 59 9.43 -13.96 -1.06
CA LYS A 59 10.24 -14.45 -2.18
C LYS A 59 11.15 -13.35 -2.69
N ARG A 60 12.27 -13.77 -3.29
CA ARG A 60 13.24 -12.90 -4.00
C ARG A 60 13.81 -11.77 -3.12
N VAL A 61 13.91 -12.02 -1.81
CA VAL A 61 14.55 -11.09 -0.88
C VAL A 61 16.05 -11.07 -1.16
N ARG A 62 16.61 -9.88 -1.46
CA ARG A 62 18.05 -9.67 -1.68
C ARG A 62 18.42 -8.27 -1.21
N ARG A 63 19.53 -8.13 -0.48
CA ARG A 63 20.20 -6.85 -0.25
C ARG A 63 21.51 -6.87 -1.02
N ASP A 64 21.68 -5.92 -1.94
CA ASP A 64 22.83 -5.86 -2.82
C ASP A 64 22.93 -4.46 -3.44
N THR A 65 24.10 -3.83 -3.36
CA THR A 65 24.35 -2.53 -3.99
C THR A 65 24.25 -2.59 -5.52
N ALA A 66 24.39 -3.77 -6.14
CA ALA A 66 24.20 -3.94 -7.58
C ALA A 66 22.80 -3.49 -8.05
N ILE A 67 21.77 -3.61 -7.20
CA ILE A 67 20.39 -3.16 -7.46
C ILE A 67 20.36 -1.68 -7.89
N ILE A 68 21.22 -0.84 -7.31
CA ILE A 68 21.32 0.59 -7.62
C ILE A 68 21.67 0.80 -9.10
N SER A 69 22.64 0.02 -9.59
CA SER A 69 23.09 0.07 -10.98
C SER A 69 22.11 -0.62 -11.94
N GLU A 70 21.48 -1.73 -11.51
CA GLU A 70 20.44 -2.44 -12.27
C GLU A 70 19.24 -1.53 -12.60
N HIS A 71 18.88 -0.61 -11.69
CA HIS A 71 17.80 0.37 -11.88
C HIS A 71 18.28 1.74 -12.39
N ALA A 72 19.56 1.89 -12.74
CA ALA A 72 20.15 3.14 -13.24
C ALA A 72 19.83 4.36 -12.35
N ILE A 73 19.85 4.18 -11.02
CA ILE A 73 19.60 5.27 -10.07
C ILE A 73 20.65 6.39 -10.28
N ASN A 74 20.17 7.64 -10.26
CA ASN A 74 21.02 8.80 -10.44
C ASN A 74 22.13 8.81 -9.39
N GLN A 75 23.40 8.83 -9.82
CA GLN A 75 24.56 8.82 -8.93
C GLN A 75 24.62 10.06 -8.02
N GLN A 76 23.98 11.17 -8.40
CA GLN A 76 23.85 12.37 -7.57
C GLN A 76 22.86 12.20 -6.42
N ALA A 77 22.04 11.14 -6.42
CA ALA A 77 21.13 10.83 -5.33
C ALA A 77 21.84 10.20 -4.11
N ASN A 78 23.15 9.96 -4.19
CA ASN A 78 23.98 9.41 -3.10
C ASN A 78 23.47 8.09 -2.49
N VAL A 79 22.73 7.28 -3.26
CA VAL A 79 22.26 5.97 -2.80
C VAL A 79 23.46 5.04 -2.65
N VAL A 80 23.64 4.46 -1.45
CA VAL A 80 24.77 3.59 -1.10
C VAL A 80 24.36 2.20 -0.66
N ASP A 81 23.06 1.95 -0.45
CA ASP A 81 22.54 0.67 0.00
C ASP A 81 21.15 0.42 -0.58
N ALA A 82 20.80 -0.85 -0.76
CA ALA A 82 19.55 -1.25 -1.37
C ALA A 82 19.15 -2.67 -1.00
N TYR A 83 17.85 -2.90 -0.85
CA TYR A 83 17.29 -4.25 -0.85
C TYR A 83 16.01 -4.31 -1.67
N GLN A 84 15.66 -5.53 -2.07
CA GLN A 84 14.47 -5.85 -2.83
C GLN A 84 13.71 -7.01 -2.21
N LEU A 85 12.41 -7.07 -2.46
CA LEU A 85 11.58 -8.26 -2.24
C LEU A 85 10.43 -8.30 -3.26
N LEU A 86 9.87 -9.48 -3.48
CA LEU A 86 8.60 -9.59 -4.19
C LEU A 86 7.47 -9.15 -3.24
N ALA A 87 6.57 -8.27 -3.68
CA ALA A 87 5.44 -7.77 -2.90
C ALA A 87 4.23 -7.48 -3.80
N PRO A 88 2.99 -7.48 -3.27
CA PRO A 88 1.81 -7.18 -4.07
C PRO A 88 1.71 -5.68 -4.38
N ALA A 89 1.61 -5.33 -5.66
CA ALA A 89 1.10 -4.05 -6.13
C ALA A 89 -0.39 -4.20 -6.44
N ILE A 90 -1.21 -3.24 -6.00
CA ILE A 90 -2.67 -3.32 -6.08
C ILE A 90 -3.20 -2.12 -6.88
N ASP A 91 -3.86 -2.40 -8.00
CA ASP A 91 -4.71 -1.44 -8.70
C ASP A 91 -5.99 -1.27 -7.89
N THR A 92 -6.01 -0.28 -7.00
CA THR A 92 -7.09 -0.14 -6.01
C THR A 92 -8.46 0.07 -6.66
N ASP A 93 -8.53 0.70 -7.83
CA ASP A 93 -9.81 0.89 -8.53
C ASP A 93 -10.39 -0.48 -8.91
N LYS A 94 -9.58 -1.35 -9.51
CA LYS A 94 -9.98 -2.72 -9.88
C LYS A 94 -10.24 -3.59 -8.66
N TYR A 95 -9.37 -3.53 -7.66
CA TYR A 95 -9.49 -4.38 -6.48
C TYR A 95 -10.75 -4.04 -5.66
N MET A 96 -11.15 -2.77 -5.58
CA MET A 96 -12.40 -2.39 -4.92
C MET A 96 -13.64 -2.94 -5.65
N PHE A 97 -13.66 -2.90 -6.99
CA PHE A 97 -14.74 -3.56 -7.76
C PHE A 97 -14.73 -5.07 -7.57
N PHE A 98 -13.56 -5.70 -7.57
CA PHE A 98 -13.46 -7.13 -7.30
C PHE A 98 -14.01 -7.50 -5.92
N LEU A 99 -13.67 -6.74 -4.86
CA LEU A 99 -14.22 -6.97 -3.53
C LEU A 99 -15.73 -6.75 -3.48
N TYR A 100 -16.23 -5.72 -4.16
CA TYR A 100 -17.66 -5.47 -4.31
C TYR A 100 -18.37 -6.69 -4.93
N ASP A 101 -17.86 -7.19 -6.06
CA ASP A 101 -18.42 -8.34 -6.76
C ASP A 101 -18.39 -9.62 -5.89
N VAL A 102 -17.29 -9.85 -5.16
CA VAL A 102 -17.18 -10.99 -4.23
C VAL A 102 -18.23 -10.93 -3.12
N VAL A 103 -18.48 -9.76 -2.55
CA VAL A 103 -19.47 -9.59 -1.48
C VAL A 103 -20.89 -9.73 -2.03
N THR A 104 -21.21 -9.10 -3.15
CA THR A 104 -22.53 -9.20 -3.78
C THR A 104 -22.84 -10.62 -4.25
N ALA A 105 -21.88 -11.32 -4.85
CA ALA A 105 -22.04 -12.72 -5.27
C ALA A 105 -22.31 -13.67 -4.09
N LYS A 106 -21.92 -13.28 -2.87
CA LYS A 106 -22.20 -14.02 -1.63
C LYS A 106 -23.50 -13.59 -0.94
N GLY A 107 -24.31 -12.74 -1.58
CA GLY A 107 -25.58 -12.26 -1.06
C GLY A 107 -25.48 -11.01 -0.19
N GLY A 108 -24.31 -10.35 -0.14
CA GLY A 108 -24.18 -9.07 0.53
C GLY A 108 -24.98 -7.97 -0.16
N ILE A 109 -25.65 -7.14 0.64
CA ILE A 109 -26.47 -6.01 0.18
C ILE A 109 -25.70 -4.72 0.49
N PHE A 110 -25.59 -3.84 -0.49
CA PHE A 110 -24.94 -2.54 -0.34
C PHE A 110 -25.98 -1.43 -0.33
N GLU A 111 -25.92 -0.59 0.69
CA GLU A 111 -26.70 0.64 0.79
C GLU A 111 -25.76 1.84 0.85
N THR A 112 -26.09 2.90 0.11
CA THR A 112 -25.39 4.19 0.23
C THR A 112 -26.15 5.08 1.19
N ARG A 113 -25.59 5.27 2.40
CA ARG A 113 -26.17 6.10 3.46
C ARG A 113 -25.09 6.86 4.22
N LYS A 114 -25.46 7.98 4.85
CA LYS A 114 -24.62 8.69 5.82
C LYS A 114 -25.14 8.40 7.23
N ILE A 115 -24.24 7.93 8.10
CA ILE A 115 -24.45 7.84 9.55
C ILE A 115 -23.65 8.98 10.19
N THR A 116 -24.23 9.68 11.15
CA THR A 116 -23.63 10.85 11.83
C THR A 116 -23.69 10.61 13.34
N GLY A 117 -22.68 11.10 14.07
CA GLY A 117 -22.53 10.90 15.51
C GLY A 117 -21.99 9.53 15.92
N ASP A 118 -21.83 9.36 17.24
CA ASP A 118 -21.34 8.13 17.87
C ASP A 118 -22.31 6.96 17.62
N LEU A 119 -21.78 5.83 17.14
CA LEU A 119 -22.57 4.63 16.86
C LEU A 119 -23.20 4.03 18.12
N LEU A 120 -22.57 4.15 19.28
CA LEU A 120 -23.12 3.61 20.53
C LEU A 120 -24.44 4.28 20.93
N ASN A 121 -24.65 5.54 20.53
CA ASN A 121 -25.90 6.24 20.80
C ASN A 121 -27.07 5.79 19.93
N GLN A 122 -26.79 5.09 18.82
CA GLN A 122 -27.76 4.66 17.81
C GLN A 122 -27.68 3.15 17.50
N GLU A 123 -26.91 2.39 18.29
CA GLU A 123 -26.62 0.97 18.04
C GLU A 123 -27.91 0.14 17.98
N GLN A 124 -28.78 0.28 18.99
CA GLN A 124 -30.01 -0.52 19.05
C GLN A 124 -30.95 -0.23 17.87
N GLU A 125 -31.11 1.05 17.50
CA GLU A 125 -31.95 1.45 16.36
C GLU A 125 -31.44 0.84 15.05
N LEU A 126 -30.13 0.89 14.82
CA LEU A 126 -29.50 0.31 13.62
C LEU A 126 -29.58 -1.22 13.61
N LEU A 127 -29.34 -1.89 14.76
CA LEU A 127 -29.46 -3.35 14.85
C LEU A 127 -30.90 -3.80 14.55
N ASP A 128 -31.89 -3.09 15.08
CA ASP A 128 -33.31 -3.38 14.85
C ASP A 128 -33.70 -3.10 13.38
N GLU A 129 -33.24 -1.98 12.79
CA GLU A 129 -33.53 -1.60 11.39
C GLU A 129 -33.04 -2.64 10.39
N TYR A 130 -31.83 -3.19 10.59
CA TYR A 130 -31.21 -4.16 9.68
C TYR A 130 -31.35 -5.61 10.11
N GLU A 131 -32.12 -5.90 11.18
CA GLU A 131 -32.22 -7.23 11.79
C GLU A 131 -30.84 -7.87 12.06
N ALA A 132 -29.87 -7.03 12.43
CA ALA A 132 -28.47 -7.42 12.57
C ALA A 132 -28.16 -7.89 13.98
N ALA A 133 -27.19 -8.79 14.11
CA ALA A 133 -26.70 -9.25 15.42
C ALA A 133 -25.49 -8.44 15.93
N ALA A 134 -24.83 -7.69 15.05
CA ALA A 134 -23.64 -6.90 15.37
C ALA A 134 -23.40 -5.83 14.32
N ILE A 135 -22.70 -4.77 14.73
CA ILE A 135 -22.19 -3.71 13.85
C ILE A 135 -20.67 -3.80 13.78
N ILE A 136 -20.11 -3.68 12.58
CA ILE A 136 -18.65 -3.55 12.37
C ILE A 136 -18.37 -2.11 11.97
N ASN A 137 -17.73 -1.34 12.85
CA ASN A 137 -17.34 0.03 12.56
C ASN A 137 -16.04 0.07 11.72
N ALA A 138 -16.19 0.24 10.40
CA ALA A 138 -15.08 0.30 9.43
C ALA A 138 -14.98 1.66 8.74
N THR A 139 -15.24 2.76 9.46
CA THR A 139 -15.39 4.12 8.91
C THR A 139 -14.07 4.90 8.71
N GLY A 140 -12.92 4.27 8.99
CA GLY A 140 -11.61 4.89 8.79
C GLY A 140 -11.44 6.16 9.63
N VAL A 141 -11.02 7.27 9.01
CA VAL A 141 -10.80 8.56 9.71
C VAL A 141 -12.05 9.09 10.41
N ASN A 142 -13.24 8.68 9.98
CA ASN A 142 -14.50 9.11 10.59
C ASN A 142 -14.78 8.43 11.93
N VAL A 143 -13.94 7.49 12.40
CA VAL A 143 -14.07 6.90 13.75
C VAL A 143 -13.89 7.94 14.86
N HIS A 144 -13.21 9.05 14.55
CA HIS A 144 -13.19 10.24 15.41
C HIS A 144 -14.61 10.71 15.78
N GLU A 145 -15.55 10.64 14.82
CA GLU A 145 -16.97 10.94 15.07
C GLU A 145 -17.73 9.69 15.52
N THR A 146 -17.57 8.56 14.82
CA THR A 146 -18.43 7.39 15.01
C THR A 146 -18.12 6.54 16.24
N ALA A 147 -16.99 6.80 16.92
CA ALA A 147 -16.64 6.17 18.19
C ALA A 147 -15.99 7.15 19.20
N GLY A 148 -15.99 8.46 18.91
CA GLY A 148 -15.35 9.46 19.76
C GLY A 148 -13.83 9.26 19.93
N ASP A 149 -13.16 8.62 18.96
CA ASP A 149 -11.73 8.33 19.06
C ASP A 149 -10.88 9.54 18.64
N GLU A 150 -10.60 10.42 19.61
CA GLU A 150 -9.76 11.62 19.42
C GLU A 150 -8.30 11.30 19.03
N SER A 151 -7.86 10.05 19.14
CA SER A 151 -6.50 9.65 18.73
C SER A 151 -6.36 9.54 17.22
N VAL A 152 -7.46 9.49 16.48
CA VAL A 152 -7.48 9.40 15.01
C VAL A 152 -7.56 10.77 14.38
N TYR A 153 -6.62 11.06 13.47
CA TYR A 153 -6.55 12.31 12.74
C TYR A 153 -6.13 12.06 11.29
N PRO A 154 -6.48 12.97 10.34
CA PRO A 154 -6.10 12.82 8.96
C PRO A 154 -4.60 13.01 8.76
N LEU A 155 -4.03 12.13 7.92
CA LEU A 155 -2.75 12.32 7.25
C LEU A 155 -3.03 12.53 5.77
N ARG A 156 -2.92 13.77 5.31
CA ARG A 156 -3.15 14.10 3.91
C ARG A 156 -1.99 13.54 3.07
N GLY A 157 -2.35 12.81 2.02
CA GLY A 157 -1.43 12.36 0.99
C GLY A 157 -1.84 12.85 -0.39
N ALA A 158 -0.84 13.09 -1.24
CA ALA A 158 -1.03 13.48 -2.63
C ALA A 158 -0.17 12.60 -3.54
N LEU A 159 -0.70 12.32 -4.74
CA LEU A 159 -0.10 11.43 -5.72
C LEU A 159 -0.20 12.03 -7.12
N VAL A 160 0.80 11.79 -7.95
CA VAL A 160 0.76 12.09 -9.39
C VAL A 160 0.58 10.78 -10.16
N ARG A 161 -0.40 10.75 -11.07
CA ARG A 161 -0.60 9.63 -11.99
C ARG A 161 0.04 9.97 -13.33
N VAL A 162 0.88 9.07 -13.86
CA VAL A 162 1.49 9.24 -15.19
C VAL A 162 1.27 8.01 -16.05
N ILE A 163 1.22 8.21 -17.37
CA ILE A 163 1.09 7.16 -18.36
C ILE A 163 2.41 6.38 -18.45
N ASN A 164 2.34 5.06 -18.31
CA ASN A 164 3.48 4.12 -18.26
C ASN A 164 3.43 3.12 -19.42
N ASP A 165 3.35 3.62 -20.65
CA ASP A 165 3.18 2.84 -21.87
C ASP A 165 4.50 2.65 -22.67
N GLY A 166 5.62 3.17 -22.15
CA GLY A 166 6.91 3.10 -22.83
C GLY A 166 7.16 4.21 -23.87
N THR A 167 6.19 5.09 -24.14
CA THR A 167 6.30 6.09 -25.22
C THR A 167 7.16 7.29 -24.84
N ARG A 168 7.05 7.76 -23.58
CA ARG A 168 7.77 8.94 -23.08
C ARG A 168 9.04 8.61 -22.30
N PHE A 169 9.08 7.42 -21.71
CA PHE A 169 10.18 6.88 -20.93
C PHE A 169 10.07 5.35 -20.92
N PRO A 170 11.16 4.60 -20.67
CA PRO A 170 11.11 3.14 -20.57
C PRO A 170 10.07 2.70 -19.53
N LYS A 171 9.28 1.69 -19.89
CA LYS A 171 8.21 1.19 -19.03
C LYS A 171 8.77 0.76 -17.67
N VAL A 172 8.24 1.33 -16.60
CA VAL A 172 8.61 0.98 -15.23
C VAL A 172 7.77 -0.21 -14.79
N THR A 173 8.39 -1.35 -14.55
CA THR A 173 7.71 -2.60 -14.15
C THR A 173 7.82 -2.93 -12.68
N ASP A 174 8.75 -2.27 -11.99
CA ASP A 174 9.11 -2.54 -10.60
C ASP A 174 8.72 -1.35 -9.74
N ALA A 175 8.39 -1.61 -8.47
CA ALA A 175 8.17 -0.57 -7.49
C ALA A 175 9.52 -0.08 -6.96
N LEU A 176 9.71 1.24 -6.91
CA LEU A 176 10.93 1.89 -6.46
C LEU A 176 10.56 2.83 -5.31
N ALA A 177 11.23 2.73 -4.18
CA ALA A 177 11.02 3.60 -3.04
C ALA A 177 12.35 4.10 -2.50
N VAL A 178 12.45 5.42 -2.31
CA VAL A 178 13.55 6.03 -1.57
C VAL A 178 13.03 6.31 -0.17
N THR A 179 13.63 5.66 0.81
CA THR A 179 13.27 5.90 2.20
C THR A 179 14.02 7.15 2.66
N HIS A 180 13.28 8.18 3.06
CA HIS A 180 13.86 9.30 3.79
C HIS A 180 13.66 9.05 5.29
N ASP A 181 14.68 9.37 6.06
CA ASP A 181 14.58 9.45 7.52
C ASP A 181 14.41 10.90 7.95
N ASP A 182 14.18 11.09 9.25
CA ASP A 182 13.90 12.39 9.86
C ASP A 182 15.06 13.40 9.72
N THR A 183 16.23 13.01 9.20
CA THR A 183 17.38 13.91 9.05
C THR A 183 17.23 14.93 7.91
N TYR A 184 16.27 14.71 7.00
CA TYR A 184 15.96 15.66 5.91
C TYR A 184 15.02 16.80 6.32
N GLY A 185 14.63 16.88 7.60
CA GLY A 185 14.03 18.07 8.20
C GLY A 185 12.53 18.27 7.96
N THR A 186 11.91 17.43 7.13
CA THR A 186 10.45 17.36 6.94
C THR A 186 10.01 15.89 6.90
N PRO A 187 9.05 15.45 7.73
CA PRO A 187 8.44 14.10 7.65
C PRO A 187 7.70 13.83 6.32
N GLU A 188 7.77 14.76 5.37
CA GLU A 188 6.81 14.96 4.28
C GLU A 188 7.21 14.24 2.98
N ASP A 189 8.39 13.63 2.89
CA ASP A 189 9.01 13.32 1.58
C ASP A 189 9.31 11.82 1.36
N MET A 190 8.37 10.92 1.63
CA MET A 190 8.52 9.54 1.12
C MET A 190 8.32 9.54 -0.40
N VAL A 191 9.41 9.43 -1.18
CA VAL A 191 9.31 9.34 -2.64
C VAL A 191 9.19 7.88 -3.07
N PHE A 192 8.12 7.59 -3.81
CA PHE A 192 7.93 6.27 -4.42
C PHE A 192 7.41 6.37 -5.85
N ILE A 193 7.83 5.40 -6.65
CA ILE A 193 7.44 5.21 -8.04
C ILE A 193 6.90 3.78 -8.13
N VAL A 194 5.58 3.64 -8.23
CA VAL A 194 4.92 2.34 -8.16
C VAL A 194 4.06 2.11 -9.41
N PRO A 195 4.28 1.03 -10.17
CA PRO A 195 3.38 0.63 -11.24
C PRO A 195 2.06 0.18 -10.60
N ARG A 196 1.01 0.96 -10.80
CA ARG A 196 -0.33 0.59 -10.33
C ARG A 196 -0.93 -0.51 -11.18
N ASN A 197 -0.71 -0.42 -12.49
CA ASN A 197 -1.05 -1.46 -13.46
C ASN A 197 -0.11 -1.33 -14.66
N ASP A 198 -0.40 -2.05 -15.74
CA ASP A 198 0.50 -2.10 -16.90
C ASP A 198 0.67 -0.75 -17.60
N ASN A 199 -0.21 0.23 -17.42
CA ASN A 199 -0.14 1.51 -18.16
C ASN A 199 -0.19 2.74 -17.25
N ILE A 200 -0.28 2.57 -15.93
CA ILE A 200 -0.34 3.67 -14.96
C ILE A 200 0.77 3.51 -13.94
N LEU A 201 1.56 4.56 -13.79
CA LEU A 201 2.58 4.71 -12.76
C LEU A 201 2.13 5.79 -11.76
N ILE A 202 2.33 5.51 -10.48
CA ILE A 202 2.01 6.42 -9.38
C ILE A 202 3.32 6.97 -8.84
N LEU A 203 3.40 8.28 -8.76
CA LEU A 203 4.48 9.00 -8.11
C LEU A 203 3.94 9.57 -6.80
N GLY A 204 4.52 9.14 -5.68
CA GLY A 204 4.34 9.74 -4.37
C GLY A 204 5.65 10.40 -3.91
N GLY A 205 5.68 11.10 -2.79
CA GLY A 205 4.68 11.11 -1.73
C GLY A 205 4.66 12.46 -1.01
N LEU A 206 3.55 12.64 -0.31
CA LEU A 206 3.29 13.77 0.54
C LEU A 206 2.62 13.18 1.77
N VAL A 207 3.06 13.57 2.95
CA VAL A 207 2.41 13.20 4.21
C VAL A 207 2.29 14.45 5.07
N GLN A 208 1.08 14.97 5.20
CA GLN A 208 0.81 16.18 5.99
C GLN A 208 -0.15 15.86 7.14
N PRO A 209 0.30 15.95 8.40
CA PRO A 209 -0.56 15.69 9.54
C PRO A 209 -1.50 16.85 9.84
N LYS A 210 -2.72 16.52 10.29
CA LYS A 210 -3.71 17.49 10.83
C LYS A 210 -4.25 18.52 9.81
N GLU A 211 -4.32 18.12 8.53
CA GLU A 211 -4.96 18.87 7.44
C GLU A 211 -6.37 18.35 7.14
#